data_AF-A0A6A6QUV6-F1
#
_entry.id   AF-A0A6A6QUV6-F1
#
_cell.length_a   1.000
_cell.length_b   1.000
_cell.length_c   1.000
_cell.angle_alpha   90.00
_cell.angle_beta   90.00
_cell.angle_gamma   90.00
#
_symmetry.space_group_name_H-M   'P 1'
#
loop_
_entity.id
_entity.type
_entity.pdbx_description
1 polymer ?
#
loop_
_entity_poly.entity_id
_entity_poly.type
_entity_poly.pdbx_seq_one_letter_code
_entity_poly.pdbx_strand_id
1 'polypeptide(L)'
;MARGAKVPRQGAVHSVAEDEMVMAPKRKPYRASRLESLPAEIRQRVYLFLSIANTGKGWIKCQNWDCTDSSHYKQPLGTGNRGTTHHHGHHQPPFSQIQITQYWFHNYDVFIPMVEGDIAHMDNETYRGYRGLLGTNKFFCADVYTLVYNSIPTKFQFELSSRPIHLNNWQKQHPGTPGRTSDDYYKKYSWEHMKLSPFPFRFMSTIILSHEIGMGYESQMPHRPLVYCKRWGSYLTKQASSIRYIACHCPALRELEILPLVRGIERCKIGVFDVMAFAMQELVFGCPGLKKIALTYSETKKVSLSDYPEIADREQSHQSNFFHDLLFGDDNWFRRLKAQDCLDVRDIPQEMREDAVREWVKGALVKIRKHTLQASDLVPPYKANIFWLHSCSYESYAETFSTLDWSHDFWSPENKMTGPNNPTYYIV
;
A
#
# COMPACT_ATOMS: atom_id res chain seq x y z
N MET A 1 -37.73 0.67 -39.18
CA MET A 1 -36.39 0.01 -39.19
C MET A 1 -35.80 0.10 -37.79
N ALA A 2 -35.80 -1.00 -37.05
CA ALA A 2 -35.36 -1.05 -35.66
C ALA A 2 -33.82 -1.03 -35.57
N ARG A 3 -33.27 -0.09 -34.79
CA ARG A 3 -31.84 0.01 -34.53
C ARG A 3 -31.40 -1.19 -33.69
N GLY A 4 -30.52 -2.02 -34.25
CA GLY A 4 -30.02 -3.23 -33.61
C GLY A 4 -29.42 -2.97 -32.24
N ALA A 5 -29.97 -3.67 -31.24
CA ALA A 5 -29.40 -3.75 -29.90
C ALA A 5 -28.00 -4.37 -30.00
N LYS A 6 -26.97 -3.60 -29.64
CA LYS A 6 -25.62 -4.12 -29.48
C LYS A 6 -25.61 -5.05 -28.27
N VAL A 7 -25.63 -6.35 -28.52
CA VAL A 7 -25.36 -7.38 -27.51
C VAL A 7 -24.01 -7.06 -26.88
N PRO A 8 -23.91 -6.88 -25.55
CA PRO A 8 -22.63 -6.75 -24.89
C PRO A 8 -21.87 -8.06 -25.14
N ARG A 9 -20.73 -7.98 -25.84
CA ARG A 9 -19.79 -9.09 -25.92
C ARG A 9 -19.39 -9.43 -24.49
N GLN A 10 -19.98 -10.48 -23.93
CA GLN A 10 -19.40 -11.24 -22.83
C GLN A 10 -18.06 -11.76 -23.34
N GLY A 11 -17.01 -10.97 -23.15
CA GLY A 11 -15.65 -11.46 -23.25
C GLY A 11 -15.51 -12.47 -22.13
N ALA A 12 -15.71 -13.75 -22.45
CA ALA A 12 -15.31 -14.85 -21.61
C ALA A 12 -13.84 -14.60 -21.27
N VAL A 13 -13.59 -14.21 -20.03
CA VAL A 13 -12.26 -14.11 -19.47
C VAL A 13 -11.80 -15.55 -19.37
N HIS A 14 -11.20 -16.09 -20.43
CA HIS A 14 -10.43 -17.32 -20.34
C HIS A 14 -9.41 -17.07 -19.23
N SER A 15 -9.63 -17.71 -18.09
CA SER A 15 -8.75 -17.56 -16.96
C SER A 15 -7.44 -18.25 -17.35
N VAL A 16 -6.34 -17.50 -17.28
CA VAL A 16 -4.99 -18.03 -17.51
C VAL A 16 -4.68 -19.20 -16.56
N ALA A 17 -5.47 -19.35 -15.48
CA ALA A 17 -5.39 -20.46 -14.54
C ALA A 17 -5.82 -21.82 -15.14
N GLU A 18 -6.68 -21.84 -16.17
CA GLU A 18 -7.13 -23.10 -16.78
C GLU A 18 -6.08 -23.71 -17.72
N ASP A 19 -5.34 -22.89 -18.45
CA ASP A 19 -4.26 -23.37 -19.35
C ASP A 19 -3.03 -23.89 -18.58
N GLU A 20 -2.77 -23.42 -17.36
CA GLU A 20 -1.67 -23.96 -16.53
C GLU A 20 -1.94 -25.34 -15.93
N MET A 21 -3.20 -25.79 -15.88
CA MET A 21 -3.54 -27.09 -15.28
C MET A 21 -3.30 -28.29 -16.21
N VAL A 22 -3.25 -28.08 -17.53
CA VAL A 22 -3.20 -29.17 -18.52
C VAL A 22 -1.80 -29.80 -18.66
N MET A 23 -0.75 -29.12 -18.18
CA MET A 23 0.65 -29.58 -18.28
C MET A 23 1.30 -29.76 -16.90
N ALA A 24 0.55 -30.09 -15.85
CA ALA A 24 1.13 -30.35 -14.54
C ALA A 24 2.05 -31.59 -14.62
N PRO A 25 3.39 -31.45 -14.51
CA PRO A 25 4.29 -32.60 -14.54
C PRO A 25 3.91 -33.57 -13.43
N LYS A 26 3.95 -34.89 -13.72
CA LYS A 26 3.67 -35.96 -12.76
C LYS A 26 4.29 -35.60 -11.42
N ARG A 27 3.44 -35.25 -10.44
CA ARG A 27 3.89 -34.70 -9.16
C ARG A 27 4.80 -35.71 -8.50
N LYS A 28 6.09 -35.38 -8.35
CA LYS A 28 7.01 -36.20 -7.56
C LYS A 28 6.39 -36.39 -6.17
N PRO A 29 6.46 -37.59 -5.58
CA PRO A 29 5.95 -37.81 -4.23
C PRO A 29 6.64 -36.82 -3.28
N TYR A 30 5.83 -36.13 -2.49
CA TYR A 30 6.32 -35.14 -1.55
C TYR A 30 7.22 -35.82 -0.52
N ARG A 31 8.43 -35.29 -0.33
CA ARG A 31 9.36 -35.74 0.70
C ARG A 31 9.59 -34.61 1.69
N ALA A 32 9.08 -34.79 2.91
CA ALA A 32 9.27 -33.82 3.98
C ALA A 32 10.76 -33.60 4.27
N SER A 33 11.18 -32.35 4.44
CA SER A 33 12.53 -32.03 4.88
C SER A 33 12.75 -32.37 6.36
N ARG A 34 14.00 -32.58 6.79
CA ARG A 34 14.31 -32.85 8.22
C ARG A 34 13.89 -31.71 9.17
N LEU A 35 13.87 -30.49 8.65
CA LEU A 35 13.40 -29.33 9.40
C LEU A 35 11.86 -29.33 9.55
N GLU A 36 11.11 -29.94 8.63
CA GLU A 36 9.65 -30.11 8.77
C GLU A 36 9.28 -31.14 9.83
N SER A 37 10.11 -32.18 10.00
CA SER A 37 9.90 -33.17 11.06
C SER A 37 10.17 -32.63 12.47
N LEU A 38 10.69 -31.40 12.61
CA LEU A 38 10.84 -30.78 13.92
C LEU A 38 9.48 -30.42 14.52
N PRO A 39 9.29 -30.55 15.84
CA PRO A 39 8.11 -30.05 16.53
C PRO A 39 7.87 -28.56 16.25
N ALA A 40 6.61 -28.14 16.23
CA ALA A 40 6.22 -26.77 15.91
C ALA A 40 6.91 -25.74 16.82
N GLU A 41 7.10 -26.08 18.09
CA GLU A 41 7.76 -25.26 19.10
C GLU A 41 9.23 -25.01 18.75
N ILE A 42 9.92 -26.01 18.21
CA ILE A 42 11.31 -25.88 17.78
C ILE A 42 11.40 -25.01 16.52
N ARG A 43 10.48 -25.20 15.56
CA ARG A 43 10.42 -24.34 14.36
C ARG A 43 10.15 -22.89 14.72
N GLN A 44 9.22 -22.64 15.63
CA GLN A 44 8.95 -21.28 16.14
C GLN A 44 10.19 -20.66 16.80
N ARG A 45 10.97 -21.43 17.57
CA ARG A 45 12.25 -20.93 18.12
C ARG A 45 13.26 -20.59 17.03
N VAL A 46 13.33 -21.37 15.95
CA VAL A 46 14.17 -21.05 14.78
C VAL A 46 13.69 -19.76 14.10
N TYR A 47 12.38 -19.59 13.92
CA TYR A 47 11.81 -18.36 13.35
C TYR A 47 12.09 -17.14 14.23
N LEU A 48 11.96 -17.30 15.54
CA LEU A 48 12.30 -16.27 16.53
C LEU A 48 13.77 -15.87 16.43
N PHE A 49 14.65 -16.87 16.29
CA PHE A 49 16.09 -16.65 16.12
C PHE A 49 16.41 -15.89 14.83
N LEU A 50 15.59 -16.07 13.80
CA LEU A 50 15.67 -15.34 12.53
C LEU A 50 14.92 -14.01 12.54
N SER A 51 14.48 -13.55 13.73
CA SER A 51 13.73 -12.31 13.93
C SER A 51 12.42 -12.25 13.14
N ILE A 52 11.82 -13.39 12.83
CA ILE A 52 10.51 -13.47 12.20
C ILE A 52 9.46 -13.13 13.27
N ALA A 53 8.61 -12.16 12.96
CA ALA A 53 7.56 -11.74 13.86
C ALA A 53 6.58 -12.89 14.14
N ASN A 54 6.20 -13.03 15.40
CA ASN A 54 5.20 -14.00 15.82
C ASN A 54 4.00 -13.25 16.39
N THR A 55 2.80 -13.46 15.84
CA THR A 55 1.54 -12.92 16.41
C THR A 55 1.56 -11.41 16.68
N GLY A 56 2.11 -10.62 15.75
CA GLY A 56 2.20 -9.17 15.95
C GLY A 56 3.35 -8.72 16.83
N LYS A 57 4.25 -9.62 17.27
CA LYS A 57 5.44 -9.24 18.04
C LYS A 57 6.68 -9.38 17.18
N GLY A 58 7.30 -8.25 16.87
CA GLY A 58 8.58 -8.16 16.16
C GLY A 58 9.75 -7.98 17.14
N TRP A 59 10.95 -8.28 16.66
CA TRP A 59 12.19 -8.04 17.38
C TRP A 59 13.06 -7.08 16.57
N ILE A 60 13.59 -6.04 17.22
CA ILE A 60 14.60 -5.16 16.62
C ILE A 60 15.99 -5.67 16.98
N LYS A 61 16.93 -5.59 16.05
CA LYS A 61 18.34 -5.67 16.39
C LYS A 61 18.76 -4.43 17.17
N CYS A 62 19.80 -4.56 17.99
CA CYS A 62 20.46 -3.41 18.58
C CYS A 62 20.97 -2.47 17.47
N GLN A 63 20.64 -1.18 17.56
CA GLN A 63 21.05 -0.16 16.58
C GLN A 63 22.56 0.12 16.63
N ASN A 64 23.24 -0.30 17.70
CA ASN A 64 24.69 -0.21 17.79
C ASN A 64 25.32 -1.36 16.99
N TRP A 65 25.94 -1.03 15.87
CA TRP A 65 26.64 -1.92 14.96
C TRP A 65 27.87 -2.59 15.60
N ASP A 66 28.43 -1.98 16.64
CA ASP A 66 29.53 -2.52 17.45
C ASP A 66 29.04 -3.29 18.69
N CYS A 67 27.73 -3.52 18.83
CA CYS A 67 27.21 -4.27 19.97
C CYS A 67 27.62 -5.74 19.87
N THR A 68 28.53 -6.17 20.76
CA THR A 68 28.98 -7.56 20.88
C THR A 68 28.21 -8.34 21.93
N ASP A 69 27.23 -7.72 22.60
CA ASP A 69 26.45 -8.38 23.64
C ASP A 69 25.71 -9.58 23.03
N SER A 70 26.02 -10.78 23.52
CA SER A 70 25.43 -12.04 23.08
C SER A 70 23.89 -12.08 23.20
N SER A 71 23.34 -11.20 24.03
CA SER A 71 21.90 -11.02 24.19
C SER A 71 21.31 -10.13 23.08
N HIS A 72 22.08 -9.19 22.53
CA HIS A 72 21.68 -8.23 21.47
C HIS A 72 22.04 -8.71 20.05
N TYR A 73 23.07 -9.55 19.94
CA TYR A 73 23.46 -10.31 18.76
C TYR A 73 23.74 -11.75 19.18
N LYS A 74 22.89 -12.71 18.81
CA LYS A 74 23.39 -14.09 18.73
C LYS A 74 24.16 -14.21 17.43
N GLN A 75 25.47 -13.94 17.50
CA GLN A 75 26.40 -14.14 16.39
C GLN A 75 26.14 -15.48 15.68
N PRO A 76 26.29 -15.53 14.34
CA PRO A 76 26.44 -16.80 13.64
C PRO A 76 27.66 -17.54 14.21
N LEU A 77 27.49 -18.84 14.47
CA LEU A 77 28.58 -19.71 14.91
C LEU A 77 29.70 -19.69 13.86
N GLY A 78 30.74 -18.88 14.08
CA GLY A 78 31.91 -18.85 13.21
C GLY A 78 32.84 -17.67 13.50
N THR A 79 34.05 -18.00 13.92
CA THR A 79 35.26 -17.16 14.08
C THR A 79 35.48 -16.53 15.46
N GLY A 80 36.56 -17.01 16.09
CA GLY A 80 36.91 -16.82 17.50
C GLY A 80 37.42 -15.44 17.87
N ASN A 81 36.55 -14.42 17.79
CA ASN A 81 36.79 -13.16 18.49
C ASN A 81 36.10 -13.16 19.85
N ARG A 82 36.89 -13.39 20.90
CA ARG A 82 36.50 -13.09 22.28
C ARG A 82 36.51 -11.58 22.47
N GLY A 83 35.43 -10.91 22.07
CA GLY A 83 35.19 -9.51 22.40
C GLY A 83 34.79 -9.36 23.87
N THR A 84 35.64 -8.74 24.67
CA THR A 84 35.33 -8.30 26.03
C THR A 84 34.79 -6.87 25.99
N THR A 85 33.47 -6.67 26.05
CA THR A 85 32.91 -5.35 26.37
C THR A 85 31.62 -5.50 27.20
N HIS A 86 31.75 -5.32 28.51
CA HIS A 86 30.63 -4.96 29.37
C HIS A 86 30.17 -3.55 28.98
N HIS A 87 29.06 -3.44 28.25
CA HIS A 87 28.43 -2.16 27.95
C HIS A 87 27.56 -1.73 29.15
N HIS A 88 28.19 -1.10 30.16
CA HIS A 88 27.46 -0.39 31.21
C HIS A 88 26.75 0.83 30.60
N GLY A 89 25.45 0.71 30.32
CA GLY A 89 24.63 1.83 29.85
C GLY A 89 23.46 1.45 28.94
N HIS A 90 23.47 0.26 28.34
CA HIS A 90 22.37 -0.20 27.49
C HIS A 90 21.42 -1.11 28.28
N HIS A 91 20.55 -0.52 29.10
CA HIS A 91 19.38 -1.20 29.68
C HIS A 91 18.26 -1.41 28.66
N GLN A 92 18.59 -1.58 27.37
CA GLN A 92 17.60 -2.12 26.45
C GLN A 92 17.56 -3.62 26.70
N PRO A 93 16.39 -4.18 27.07
CA PRO A 93 16.26 -5.63 27.08
C PRO A 93 16.69 -6.11 25.69
N PRO A 94 17.37 -7.27 25.60
CA PRO A 94 17.96 -7.81 24.36
C PRO A 94 17.02 -7.96 23.15
N PHE A 95 15.76 -7.62 23.38
CA PHE A 95 14.60 -7.92 22.62
C PHE A 95 13.49 -6.95 23.07
N SER A 96 13.47 -5.72 22.56
CA SER A 96 12.26 -4.90 22.68
C SER A 96 11.20 -5.52 21.78
N GLN A 97 10.11 -6.02 22.40
CA GLN A 97 8.95 -6.48 21.65
C GLN A 97 8.30 -5.25 21.02
N ILE A 98 8.43 -5.09 19.70
CA ILE A 98 7.57 -4.15 18.97
C ILE A 98 6.24 -4.85 18.74
N GLN A 99 5.14 -4.17 19.06
CA GLN A 99 3.84 -4.54 18.55
C GLN A 99 3.72 -4.06 17.09
N ILE A 100 3.75 -5.02 16.16
CA ILE A 100 3.42 -4.81 14.76
C ILE A 100 1.91 -4.73 14.66
N THR A 101 1.43 -3.59 14.18
CA THR A 101 0.00 -3.32 14.00
C THR A 101 -0.44 -3.59 12.57
N GLN A 102 0.46 -3.40 11.59
CA GLN A 102 0.11 -3.49 10.18
C GLN A 102 1.34 -3.73 9.29
N TYR A 103 1.12 -4.48 8.20
CA TYR A 103 2.03 -4.54 7.06
C TYR A 103 1.49 -3.68 5.93
N TRP A 104 2.35 -3.01 5.18
CA TRP A 104 1.90 -2.28 3.99
C TRP A 104 2.88 -2.39 2.83
N PHE A 105 2.34 -2.53 1.63
CA PHE A 105 3.09 -2.50 0.38
C PHE A 105 2.71 -1.23 -0.40
N HIS A 106 3.66 -0.31 -0.48
CA HIS A 106 3.48 0.95 -1.19
C HIS A 106 3.70 0.82 -2.71
N ASN A 107 4.45 -0.20 -3.15
CA ASN A 107 4.85 -0.37 -4.55
C ASN A 107 4.70 -1.84 -5.00
N TYR A 108 4.35 -2.04 -6.28
CA TYR A 108 4.22 -3.35 -6.93
C TYR A 108 5.54 -4.11 -7.03
N ASP A 109 6.65 -3.38 -6.98
CA ASP A 109 8.00 -3.88 -7.18
C ASP A 109 8.66 -4.34 -5.85
N VAL A 110 7.94 -4.16 -4.74
CA VAL A 110 8.40 -4.48 -3.40
C VAL A 110 7.97 -5.90 -3.03
N PHE A 111 8.96 -6.74 -2.71
CA PHE A 111 8.73 -8.10 -2.21
C PHE A 111 8.54 -8.19 -0.69
N ILE A 112 8.93 -7.15 0.05
CA ILE A 112 8.93 -7.13 1.52
C ILE A 112 7.99 -6.00 1.98
N PRO A 113 6.94 -6.30 2.76
CA PRO A 113 6.10 -5.24 3.28
C PRO A 113 6.91 -4.32 4.21
N MET A 114 6.59 -3.04 4.16
CA MET A 114 6.95 -2.16 5.26
C MET A 114 6.12 -2.53 6.49
N VAL A 115 6.70 -2.32 7.66
CA VAL A 115 6.09 -2.64 8.95
C VAL A 115 5.69 -1.36 9.65
N GLU A 116 4.45 -1.30 10.09
CA GLU A 116 3.95 -0.27 11.00
C GLU A 116 3.84 -0.88 12.40
N GLY A 117 4.40 -0.17 13.39
CA GLY A 117 4.40 -0.58 14.79
C GLY A 117 4.83 0.58 15.69
N ASP A 118 4.85 0.35 17.01
CA ASP A 118 5.03 1.41 18.03
C ASP A 118 6.37 2.15 17.97
N ILE A 119 7.38 1.62 17.25
CA ILE A 119 8.70 2.24 17.07
C ILE A 119 8.94 2.40 15.57
N ALA A 120 9.21 3.64 15.16
CA ALA A 120 8.90 4.15 13.83
C ALA A 120 9.55 3.44 12.62
N HIS A 121 10.62 2.65 12.74
CA HIS A 121 11.19 1.96 11.58
C HIS A 121 11.96 0.68 11.96
N MET A 122 11.54 -0.48 11.42
CA MET A 122 12.36 -1.70 11.44
C MET A 122 13.37 -1.67 10.28
N ASP A 123 14.64 -1.93 10.57
CA ASP A 123 15.70 -1.95 9.58
C ASP A 123 15.58 -3.14 8.60
N ASN A 124 15.79 -2.85 7.31
CA ASN A 124 15.66 -3.75 6.17
C ASN A 124 16.63 -4.94 6.21
N GLU A 125 17.75 -4.82 6.94
CA GLU A 125 18.80 -5.85 6.97
C GLU A 125 18.35 -7.15 7.65
N THR A 126 17.51 -7.06 8.68
CA THR A 126 16.96 -8.24 9.39
C THR A 126 16.16 -9.15 8.46
N TYR A 127 15.57 -8.58 7.40
CA TYR A 127 14.80 -9.32 6.40
C TYR A 127 15.66 -10.08 5.37
N ARG A 128 16.95 -9.79 5.20
CA ARG A 128 17.75 -10.49 4.17
C ARG A 128 17.98 -11.97 4.51
N GLY A 129 18.21 -12.31 5.77
CA GLY A 129 18.40 -13.70 6.23
C GLY A 129 17.16 -14.58 6.04
N TYR A 130 15.97 -14.02 6.26
CA TYR A 130 14.69 -14.70 6.07
C TYR A 130 14.43 -15.10 4.61
N ARG A 131 14.89 -14.31 3.63
CA ARG A 131 14.70 -14.62 2.20
C ARG A 131 15.34 -15.94 1.79
N GLY A 132 16.53 -16.23 2.33
CA GLY A 132 17.20 -17.51 2.10
C GLY A 132 16.33 -18.68 2.59
N LEU A 133 15.78 -18.56 3.80
CA LEU A 133 14.88 -19.58 4.36
C LEU A 133 13.62 -19.75 3.52
N LEU A 134 12.95 -18.65 3.15
CA LEU A 134 11.75 -18.70 2.30
C LEU A 134 11.99 -19.35 0.94
N GLY A 135 13.17 -19.12 0.36
CA GLY A 135 13.55 -19.68 -0.93
C GLY A 135 13.90 -21.17 -0.87
N THR A 136 14.28 -21.71 0.29
CA THR A 136 14.74 -23.09 0.42
C THR A 136 13.61 -24.12 0.41
N ASN A 137 12.45 -23.80 0.99
CA ASN A 137 11.34 -24.75 1.13
C ASN A 137 9.98 -24.03 1.21
N LYS A 138 9.04 -24.45 0.35
CA LYS A 138 7.67 -23.93 0.32
C LYS A 138 6.91 -24.16 1.63
N PHE A 139 7.21 -25.23 2.37
CA PHE A 139 6.62 -25.48 3.68
C PHE A 139 7.04 -24.43 4.70
N PHE A 140 8.33 -24.11 4.83
CA PHE A 140 8.75 -23.05 5.75
C PHE A 140 8.23 -21.70 5.32
N CYS A 141 8.19 -21.47 4.01
CA CYS A 141 7.59 -20.27 3.46
C CYS A 141 6.11 -20.15 3.88
N ALA A 142 5.35 -21.25 3.81
CA ALA A 142 3.96 -21.31 4.28
C ALA A 142 3.82 -21.12 5.80
N ASP A 143 4.65 -21.78 6.61
CA ASP A 143 4.62 -21.69 8.08
C ASP A 143 4.92 -20.24 8.52
N VAL A 144 5.97 -19.65 7.95
CA VAL A 144 6.34 -18.25 8.19
C VAL A 144 5.23 -17.29 7.74
N TYR A 145 4.68 -17.44 6.53
CA TYR A 145 3.60 -16.57 6.08
C TYR A 145 2.32 -16.74 6.89
N THR A 146 2.05 -17.93 7.43
CA THR A 146 0.95 -18.13 8.37
C THR A 146 1.19 -17.34 9.66
N LEU A 147 2.40 -17.34 10.20
CA LEU A 147 2.73 -16.56 11.41
C LEU A 147 2.65 -15.06 11.18
N VAL A 148 3.09 -14.60 10.00
CA VAL A 148 3.15 -13.18 9.64
C VAL A 148 1.76 -12.63 9.28
N TYR A 149 1.04 -13.27 8.35
CA TYR A 149 -0.14 -12.66 7.71
C TYR A 149 -1.50 -13.09 8.28
N ASN A 150 -1.56 -14.12 9.12
CA ASN A 150 -2.84 -14.62 9.67
C ASN A 150 -3.40 -13.76 10.82
N SER A 151 -2.63 -12.80 11.34
CA SER A 151 -3.05 -11.99 12.49
C SER A 151 -2.75 -10.50 12.34
N ILE A 152 -2.02 -10.10 11.30
CA ILE A 152 -1.60 -8.73 11.08
C ILE A 152 -2.25 -8.24 9.77
N PRO A 153 -3.05 -7.16 9.80
CA PRO A 153 -3.61 -6.54 8.61
C PRO A 153 -2.54 -6.18 7.58
N THR A 154 -2.81 -6.49 6.31
CA THR A 154 -1.91 -6.18 5.20
C THR A 154 -2.56 -5.16 4.26
N LYS A 155 -1.94 -3.98 4.13
CA LYS A 155 -2.40 -2.88 3.28
C LYS A 155 -1.69 -2.84 1.94
N PHE A 156 -2.45 -2.62 0.88
CA PHE A 156 -1.93 -2.42 -0.47
C PHE A 156 -2.30 -1.03 -0.98
N GLN A 157 -1.31 -0.32 -1.53
CA GLN A 157 -1.49 1.00 -2.13
C GLN A 157 -1.40 1.00 -3.66
N PHE A 158 -1.22 -0.17 -4.28
CA PHE A 158 -1.22 -0.35 -5.73
C PHE A 158 -2.30 -1.35 -6.16
N GLU A 159 -2.63 -1.35 -7.45
CA GLU A 159 -3.61 -2.26 -8.04
C GLU A 159 -3.08 -3.69 -8.01
N LEU A 160 -3.85 -4.62 -7.42
CA LEU A 160 -3.49 -6.03 -7.44
C LEU A 160 -3.95 -6.67 -8.75
N SER A 161 -3.03 -7.28 -9.49
CA SER A 161 -3.33 -7.87 -10.79
C SER A 161 -2.34 -8.95 -11.20
N SER A 162 -2.85 -10.01 -11.84
CA SER A 162 -2.01 -11.02 -12.50
C SER A 162 -1.46 -10.55 -13.85
N ARG A 163 -1.99 -9.44 -14.39
CA ARG A 163 -1.59 -8.90 -15.70
C ARG A 163 -0.42 -7.93 -15.56
N PRO A 164 0.39 -7.75 -16.62
CA PRO A 164 1.42 -6.73 -16.62
C PRO A 164 0.77 -5.36 -16.81
N ILE A 165 0.41 -4.71 -15.70
CA ILE A 165 -0.29 -3.41 -15.70
C ILE A 165 0.50 -2.32 -14.99
N HIS A 166 1.64 -2.65 -14.40
CA HIS A 166 2.47 -1.70 -13.68
C HIS A 166 3.51 -1.11 -14.61
N LEU A 167 3.64 0.21 -14.60
CA LEU A 167 4.59 0.88 -15.47
C LEU A 167 5.98 0.90 -14.83
N ASN A 168 6.96 0.22 -15.43
CA ASN A 168 8.35 0.35 -15.04
C ASN A 168 9.08 1.33 -15.96
N ASN A 169 9.03 2.62 -15.58
CA ASN A 169 9.75 3.69 -16.26
C ASN A 169 10.59 4.55 -15.31
N TRP A 170 10.62 4.24 -14.02
CA TRP A 170 11.25 5.07 -12.99
C TRP A 170 12.72 5.36 -13.29
N GLN A 171 13.49 4.31 -13.62
CA GLN A 171 14.91 4.44 -13.98
C GLN A 171 15.15 5.31 -15.22
N LYS A 172 14.16 5.48 -16.11
CA LYS A 172 14.31 6.29 -17.34
C LYS A 172 13.89 7.75 -17.14
N GLN A 173 13.11 8.02 -16.09
CA GLN A 173 12.57 9.36 -15.83
C GLN A 173 13.42 10.18 -14.85
N HIS A 174 14.23 9.55 -14.00
CA HIS A 174 15.12 10.28 -13.10
C HIS A 174 16.25 11.00 -13.85
N PRO A 175 16.37 12.34 -13.71
CA PRO A 175 17.41 13.14 -14.36
C PRO A 175 18.84 12.82 -13.89
N GLY A 176 18.99 12.04 -12.81
CA GLY A 176 20.29 11.61 -12.28
C GLY A 176 20.74 10.20 -12.68
N THR A 177 20.02 9.51 -13.57
CA THR A 177 20.40 8.14 -13.96
C THR A 177 21.54 8.21 -15.00
N PRO A 178 22.78 7.82 -14.65
CA PRO A 178 23.92 7.93 -15.56
C PRO A 178 23.70 7.06 -16.80
N GLY A 179 23.95 7.63 -17.99
CA GLY A 179 23.77 6.94 -19.28
C GLY A 179 22.55 7.37 -20.10
N ARG A 180 21.84 8.43 -19.68
CA ARG A 180 20.68 8.96 -20.39
C ARG A 180 21.08 9.52 -21.76
N THR A 181 20.74 8.83 -22.84
CA THR A 181 20.82 9.41 -24.19
C THR A 181 19.50 10.08 -24.55
N SER A 182 19.51 11.05 -25.45
CA SER A 182 18.29 11.66 -26.03
C SER A 182 17.30 10.59 -26.54
N ASP A 183 17.81 9.43 -26.96
CA ASP A 183 17.01 8.30 -27.45
C ASP A 183 16.26 7.54 -26.35
N ASP A 184 16.68 7.64 -25.08
CA ASP A 184 15.98 7.01 -23.96
C ASP A 184 14.60 7.62 -23.69
N TYR A 185 14.37 8.87 -24.11
CA TYR A 185 13.06 9.51 -24.01
C TYR A 185 12.00 8.82 -24.90
N TYR A 186 12.45 8.13 -25.95
CA TYR A 186 11.58 7.40 -26.88
C TYR A 186 11.54 5.90 -26.62
N LYS A 187 12.29 5.37 -25.63
CA LYS A 187 12.24 3.94 -25.31
C LYS A 187 10.84 3.55 -24.83
N LYS A 188 10.28 2.54 -25.52
CA LYS A 188 8.94 1.98 -25.34
C LYS A 188 8.63 1.70 -23.86
N TYR A 189 7.45 2.14 -23.42
CA TYR A 189 6.87 1.81 -22.10
C TYR A 189 6.88 0.29 -21.88
N SER A 190 7.51 -0.17 -20.80
CA SER A 190 7.47 -1.58 -20.37
C SER A 190 6.45 -1.76 -19.26
N TRP A 191 5.57 -2.74 -19.44
CA TRP A 191 4.55 -3.12 -18.46
C TRP A 191 5.01 -4.37 -17.72
N GLU A 192 4.98 -4.30 -16.40
CA GLU A 192 5.47 -5.36 -15.53
C GLU A 192 4.35 -5.95 -14.67
N HIS A 193 4.54 -7.21 -14.30
CA HIS A 193 3.76 -7.88 -13.29
C HIS A 193 4.15 -7.37 -11.91
N MET A 194 3.26 -7.57 -10.93
CA MET A 194 3.64 -7.44 -9.53
C MET A 194 4.81 -8.37 -9.23
N LYS A 195 5.82 -7.85 -8.52
CA LYS A 195 6.93 -8.68 -8.03
C LYS A 195 6.47 -9.57 -6.87
N LEU A 196 5.45 -9.15 -6.14
CA LEU A 196 4.82 -9.98 -5.12
C LEU A 196 4.12 -11.19 -5.75
N SER A 197 4.60 -12.39 -5.43
CA SER A 197 4.00 -13.63 -5.92
C SER A 197 2.58 -13.84 -5.36
N PRO A 198 1.72 -14.65 -6.00
CA PRO A 198 0.40 -15.01 -5.46
C PRO A 198 0.45 -15.91 -4.22
N PHE A 199 1.61 -16.45 -3.84
CA PHE A 199 1.72 -17.46 -2.78
C PHE A 199 1.45 -16.92 -1.36
N PRO A 200 2.03 -15.78 -0.92
CA PRO A 200 1.73 -15.14 0.37
C PRO A 200 0.24 -14.86 0.62
N PHE A 201 -0.51 -14.52 -0.44
CA PHE A 201 -1.94 -14.18 -0.36
C PHE A 201 -2.79 -15.31 0.22
N ARG A 202 -2.34 -16.56 0.09
CA ARG A 202 -3.02 -17.73 0.67
C ARG A 202 -3.10 -17.72 2.19
N PHE A 203 -2.27 -16.91 2.85
CA PHE A 203 -2.14 -16.86 4.30
C PHE A 203 -2.65 -15.53 4.89
N MET A 204 -3.05 -14.58 4.05
CA MET A 204 -3.57 -13.28 4.49
C MET A 204 -5.01 -13.42 4.96
N SER A 205 -5.24 -13.11 6.24
CA SER A 205 -6.59 -13.12 6.82
C SER A 205 -7.28 -11.77 6.76
N THR A 206 -6.52 -10.67 6.76
CA THR A 206 -7.04 -9.31 6.79
C THR A 206 -6.31 -8.46 5.76
N ILE A 207 -7.04 -7.95 4.78
CA ILE A 207 -6.49 -7.09 3.71
C ILE A 207 -7.14 -5.71 3.75
N ILE A 208 -6.33 -4.67 3.57
CA ILE A 208 -6.76 -3.29 3.47
C ILE A 208 -6.38 -2.75 2.08
N LEU A 209 -7.36 -2.34 1.29
CA LEU A 209 -7.14 -1.71 -0.01
C LEU A 209 -7.16 -0.19 0.16
N SER A 210 -6.03 0.48 -0.09
CA SER A 210 -5.90 1.93 0.09
C SER A 210 -6.66 2.73 -0.98
N HIS A 211 -6.94 3.99 -0.66
CA HIS A 211 -7.47 4.98 -1.61
C HIS A 211 -6.43 5.40 -2.66
N GLU A 212 -5.16 5.07 -2.41
CA GLU A 212 -4.04 5.28 -3.32
C GLU A 212 -4.04 4.31 -4.51
N ILE A 213 -4.84 3.23 -4.44
CA ILE A 213 -4.97 2.28 -5.55
C ILE A 213 -5.48 3.02 -6.78
N GLY A 214 -4.60 3.14 -7.77
CA GLY A 214 -4.89 3.82 -9.01
C GLY A 214 -4.47 5.29 -9.08
N MET A 215 -3.99 5.87 -7.96
CA MET A 215 -3.53 7.26 -7.84
C MET A 215 -2.03 7.42 -8.14
N GLY A 216 -1.21 6.43 -7.78
CA GLY A 216 0.25 6.49 -7.92
C GLY A 216 0.73 6.42 -9.37
N TYR A 217 1.92 6.98 -9.63
CA TYR A 217 2.57 6.95 -10.94
C TYR A 217 2.63 5.54 -11.54
N GLU A 218 2.93 4.55 -10.72
CA GLU A 218 3.11 3.15 -11.10
C GLU A 218 1.79 2.45 -11.46
N SER A 219 0.69 3.01 -10.97
CA SER A 219 -0.67 2.61 -11.31
C SER A 219 -1.25 3.41 -12.48
N GLN A 220 -0.46 4.33 -13.07
CA GLN A 220 -0.87 5.08 -14.26
C GLN A 220 -0.92 4.10 -15.45
N MET A 221 -2.15 3.83 -15.89
CA MET A 221 -2.46 3.09 -17.10
C MET A 221 -1.65 3.58 -18.31
N PRO A 222 -1.56 2.80 -19.40
CA PRO A 222 -0.83 3.15 -20.64
C PRO A 222 -1.25 4.41 -21.38
N HIS A 223 -2.13 5.23 -20.81
CA HIS A 223 -2.71 6.38 -21.46
C HIS A 223 -1.92 7.65 -21.14
N ARG A 224 -1.79 8.53 -22.14
CA ARG A 224 -1.10 9.82 -22.00
C ARG A 224 -1.65 10.62 -20.79
N PRO A 225 -0.79 11.37 -20.06
CA PRO A 225 -1.14 12.10 -18.83
C PRO A 225 -2.42 12.96 -18.92
N LEU A 226 -2.70 13.56 -20.08
CA LEU A 226 -3.84 14.46 -20.28
C LEU A 226 -5.21 13.77 -20.30
N VAL A 227 -5.27 12.45 -20.56
CA VAL A 227 -6.52 11.67 -20.57
C VAL A 227 -6.87 11.16 -19.16
N TYR A 228 -5.90 11.14 -18.25
CA TYR A 228 -5.99 10.54 -16.92
C TYR A 228 -6.86 11.34 -15.95
N CYS A 229 -6.69 12.67 -15.87
CA CYS A 229 -7.42 13.52 -14.91
C CYS A 229 -8.95 13.48 -15.09
N LYS A 230 -9.44 12.96 -16.22
CA LYS A 230 -10.87 12.88 -16.55
C LYS A 230 -11.51 11.52 -16.24
N ARG A 231 -10.76 10.48 -15.88
CA ARG A 231 -11.29 9.11 -15.69
C ARG A 231 -11.38 8.70 -14.23
N TRP A 232 -12.14 9.45 -13.43
CA TRP A 232 -12.49 9.07 -12.05
C TRP A 232 -13.12 7.67 -11.95
N GLY A 233 -13.85 7.24 -12.98
CA GLY A 233 -14.39 5.87 -13.09
C GLY A 233 -13.32 4.76 -13.07
N SER A 234 -12.06 5.09 -13.38
CA SER A 234 -10.98 4.10 -13.36
C SER A 234 -10.60 3.67 -11.95
N TYR A 235 -10.72 4.53 -10.92
CA TYR A 235 -10.31 4.19 -9.55
C TYR A 235 -11.11 3.01 -8.97
N LEU A 236 -12.45 3.11 -9.02
CA LEU A 236 -13.31 2.02 -8.60
C LEU A 236 -13.12 0.76 -9.44
N THR A 237 -12.82 0.92 -10.73
CA THR A 237 -12.52 -0.24 -11.60
C THR A 237 -11.23 -0.94 -11.17
N LYS A 238 -10.18 -0.20 -10.80
CA LYS A 238 -8.90 -0.76 -10.31
C LYS A 238 -9.05 -1.39 -8.92
N GLN A 239 -9.82 -0.79 -8.02
CA GLN A 239 -10.18 -1.41 -6.75
C GLN A 239 -10.96 -2.71 -6.99
N ALA A 240 -11.93 -2.70 -7.90
CA ALA A 240 -12.66 -3.91 -8.30
C ALA A 240 -11.71 -4.98 -8.88
N SER A 241 -10.75 -4.63 -9.74
CA SER A 241 -9.72 -5.56 -10.22
C SER A 241 -8.92 -6.18 -9.07
N SER A 242 -8.54 -5.36 -8.09
CA SER A 242 -7.77 -5.82 -6.92
C SER A 242 -8.60 -6.77 -6.04
N ILE A 243 -9.89 -6.51 -5.89
CA ILE A 243 -10.82 -7.39 -5.17
C ILE A 243 -10.95 -8.74 -5.89
N ARG A 244 -11.04 -8.76 -7.22
CA ARG A 244 -11.05 -10.01 -7.99
C ARG A 244 -9.76 -10.80 -7.84
N TYR A 245 -8.61 -10.11 -7.87
CA TYR A 245 -7.32 -10.76 -7.61
C TYR A 245 -7.30 -11.42 -6.23
N ILE A 246 -7.80 -10.72 -5.20
CA ILE A 246 -7.93 -11.24 -3.84
C ILE A 246 -8.84 -12.47 -3.82
N ALA A 247 -10.01 -12.41 -4.45
CA ALA A 247 -10.95 -13.52 -4.55
C ALA A 247 -10.28 -14.81 -5.08
N CYS A 248 -9.42 -14.67 -6.10
CA CYS A 248 -8.72 -15.80 -6.72
C CYS A 248 -7.53 -16.34 -5.88
N HIS A 249 -6.91 -15.51 -5.06
CA HIS A 249 -5.61 -15.83 -4.44
C HIS A 249 -5.60 -15.87 -2.91
N CYS A 250 -6.68 -15.44 -2.24
CA CYS A 250 -6.77 -15.32 -0.77
C CYS A 250 -7.90 -16.18 -0.16
N PRO A 251 -7.84 -17.53 -0.26
CA PRO A 251 -8.89 -18.39 0.31
C PRO A 251 -9.03 -18.27 1.85
N ALA A 252 -7.97 -17.84 2.55
CA ALA A 252 -7.96 -17.67 4.00
C ALA A 252 -8.48 -16.30 4.48
N LEU A 253 -8.93 -15.44 3.56
CA LEU A 253 -9.40 -14.10 3.88
C LEU A 253 -10.62 -14.15 4.80
N ARG A 254 -10.56 -13.38 5.89
CA ARG A 254 -11.62 -13.21 6.89
C ARG A 254 -12.16 -11.79 6.89
N GLU A 255 -11.31 -10.80 6.63
CA GLU A 255 -11.68 -9.39 6.68
C GLU A 255 -11.10 -8.63 5.49
N LEU A 256 -11.96 -7.87 4.81
CA LEU A 256 -11.55 -6.94 3.77
C LEU A 256 -12.00 -5.53 4.14
N GLU A 257 -11.05 -4.61 4.24
CA GLU A 257 -11.32 -3.18 4.35
C GLU A 257 -10.94 -2.48 3.05
N ILE A 258 -11.83 -1.63 2.55
CA ILE A 258 -11.58 -0.81 1.38
C ILE A 258 -11.67 0.65 1.80
N LEU A 259 -10.63 1.40 1.43
CA LEU A 259 -10.53 2.83 1.58
C LEU A 259 -10.80 3.45 0.21
N PRO A 260 -12.05 3.76 -0.18
CA PRO A 260 -12.29 4.35 -1.49
C PRO A 260 -11.92 5.84 -1.49
N LEU A 261 -11.49 6.33 -2.65
CA LEU A 261 -11.33 7.77 -2.86
C LEU A 261 -12.71 8.43 -3.02
N VAL A 262 -13.17 9.16 -1.99
CA VAL A 262 -14.50 9.80 -1.94
C VAL A 262 -14.76 10.70 -3.15
N ARG A 263 -13.80 11.58 -3.50
CA ARG A 263 -13.85 12.42 -4.70
C ARG A 263 -14.04 11.61 -6.00
N GLY A 264 -13.52 10.39 -6.03
CA GLY A 264 -13.72 9.47 -7.14
C GLY A 264 -15.16 8.99 -7.22
N ILE A 265 -15.74 8.56 -6.09
CA ILE A 265 -17.13 8.09 -6.00
C ILE A 265 -18.12 9.17 -6.45
N GLU A 266 -17.96 10.42 -6.00
CA GLU A 266 -18.80 11.57 -6.36
C GLU A 266 -18.97 11.73 -7.88
N ARG A 267 -17.84 11.63 -8.58
CA ARG A 267 -17.71 11.89 -10.02
C ARG A 267 -17.95 10.65 -10.89
N CYS A 268 -18.07 9.47 -10.27
CA CYS A 268 -18.31 8.23 -11.00
C CYS A 268 -19.75 8.13 -11.54
N LYS A 269 -19.88 7.47 -12.69
CA LYS A 269 -21.20 7.04 -13.18
C LYS A 269 -21.72 5.91 -12.30
N ILE A 270 -23.03 5.86 -12.06
CA ILE A 270 -23.65 4.81 -11.23
C ILE A 270 -23.34 3.41 -11.75
N GLY A 271 -23.26 3.21 -13.07
CA GLY A 271 -22.90 1.90 -13.66
C GLY A 271 -21.49 1.40 -13.30
N VAL A 272 -20.61 2.25 -12.76
CA VAL A 272 -19.31 1.80 -12.22
C VAL A 272 -19.50 1.07 -10.88
N PHE A 273 -20.57 1.38 -10.13
CA PHE A 273 -20.89 0.70 -8.88
C PHE A 273 -21.25 -0.76 -9.13
N ASP A 274 -21.84 -1.09 -10.29
CA ASP A 274 -22.09 -2.47 -10.69
C ASP A 274 -20.77 -3.27 -10.83
N VAL A 275 -19.71 -2.65 -11.34
CA VAL A 275 -18.38 -3.30 -11.47
C VAL A 275 -17.82 -3.69 -10.10
N MET A 276 -17.94 -2.79 -9.12
CA MET A 276 -17.54 -3.06 -7.74
C MET A 276 -18.44 -4.15 -7.12
N ALA A 277 -19.74 -4.09 -7.39
CA ALA A 277 -20.70 -5.06 -6.87
C ALA A 277 -20.44 -6.48 -7.39
N PHE A 278 -20.14 -6.63 -8.68
CA PHE A 278 -19.73 -7.91 -9.26
C PHE A 278 -18.41 -8.43 -8.65
N ALA A 279 -17.40 -7.56 -8.49
CA ALA A 279 -16.14 -7.97 -7.87
C ALA A 279 -16.34 -8.45 -6.42
N MET A 280 -17.26 -7.85 -5.67
CA MET A 280 -17.59 -8.28 -4.32
C MET A 280 -18.34 -9.62 -4.27
N GLN A 281 -19.18 -9.93 -5.26
CA GLN A 281 -19.77 -11.26 -5.39
C GLN A 281 -18.69 -12.31 -5.62
N GLU A 282 -17.76 -12.04 -6.55
CA GLU A 282 -16.60 -12.91 -6.81
C GLU A 282 -15.75 -13.10 -5.55
N LEU A 283 -15.57 -12.06 -4.73
CA LEU A 283 -14.87 -12.14 -3.44
C LEU A 283 -15.53 -13.13 -2.48
N VAL A 284 -16.84 -13.01 -2.27
CA VAL A 284 -17.59 -13.90 -1.37
C VAL A 284 -17.51 -15.35 -1.84
N PHE A 285 -17.60 -15.57 -3.15
CA PHE A 285 -17.47 -16.87 -3.77
C PHE A 285 -16.05 -17.46 -3.59
N GLY A 286 -15.01 -16.66 -3.82
CA GLY A 286 -13.61 -17.08 -3.72
C GLY A 286 -13.07 -17.22 -2.29
N CYS A 287 -13.68 -16.53 -1.33
CA CYS A 287 -13.25 -16.47 0.07
C CYS A 287 -14.34 -17.03 1.01
N PRO A 288 -14.49 -18.36 1.15
CA PRO A 288 -15.56 -18.95 1.95
C PRO A 288 -15.46 -18.62 3.45
N GLY A 289 -14.25 -18.29 3.92
CA GLY A 289 -13.96 -17.87 5.30
C GLY A 289 -14.21 -16.38 5.58
N LEU A 290 -14.71 -15.61 4.61
CA LEU A 290 -14.94 -14.18 4.74
C LEU A 290 -16.01 -13.90 5.81
N LYS A 291 -15.65 -13.06 6.77
CA LYS A 291 -16.49 -12.67 7.91
C LYS A 291 -16.96 -11.23 7.81
N LYS A 292 -16.07 -10.31 7.43
CA LYS A 292 -16.37 -8.87 7.46
C LYS A 292 -15.88 -8.19 6.20
N ILE A 293 -16.73 -7.31 5.65
CA ILE A 293 -16.35 -6.36 4.60
C ILE A 293 -16.61 -4.96 5.15
N ALA A 294 -15.66 -4.05 4.99
CA ALA A 294 -15.77 -2.68 5.45
C ALA A 294 -15.40 -1.69 4.34
N LEU A 295 -16.17 -0.61 4.25
CA LEU A 295 -15.86 0.59 3.48
C LEU A 295 -15.58 1.72 4.47
N THR A 296 -14.32 2.12 4.56
CA THR A 296 -13.86 3.15 5.48
C THR A 296 -13.50 4.39 4.67
N TYR A 297 -14.08 5.54 5.00
CA TYR A 297 -13.88 6.77 4.24
C TYR A 297 -13.85 7.99 5.17
N SER A 298 -13.15 9.04 4.73
CA SER A 298 -13.12 10.31 5.44
C SER A 298 -14.32 11.14 5.01
N GLU A 299 -15.22 11.41 5.94
CA GLU A 299 -16.34 12.32 5.77
C GLU A 299 -15.94 13.71 6.26
N THR A 300 -16.09 14.72 5.40
CA THR A 300 -15.93 16.12 5.79
C THR A 300 -17.29 16.66 6.19
N LYS A 301 -17.55 16.76 7.50
CA LYS A 301 -18.77 17.40 8.01
C LYS A 301 -18.49 18.88 8.23
N LYS A 302 -19.34 19.76 7.71
CA LYS A 302 -19.33 21.18 8.08
C LYS A 302 -19.56 21.27 9.58
N VAL A 303 -18.66 21.94 10.28
CA VAL A 303 -18.83 22.09 11.72
C VAL A 303 -19.95 23.08 11.98
N SER A 304 -20.97 22.66 12.74
CA SER A 304 -22.02 23.56 13.19
C SER A 304 -21.52 24.30 14.43
N LEU A 305 -21.84 25.59 14.59
CA LEU A 305 -21.55 26.31 15.85
C LEU A 305 -22.21 25.61 17.06
N SER A 306 -23.31 24.90 16.83
CA SER A 306 -23.96 24.07 17.87
C SER A 306 -23.12 22.87 18.33
N ASP A 307 -22.12 22.44 17.56
CA ASP A 307 -21.23 21.33 17.95
C ASP A 307 -20.20 21.76 19.00
N TYR A 308 -20.12 23.07 19.32
CA TYR A 308 -19.23 23.65 20.32
C TYR A 308 -20.02 24.53 21.32
N PRO A 309 -20.79 23.92 22.24
CA PRO A 309 -21.55 24.66 23.24
C PRO A 309 -20.65 25.53 24.14
N GLU A 310 -19.37 25.16 24.29
CA GLU A 310 -18.37 25.93 25.05
C GLU A 310 -18.12 27.35 24.50
N ILE A 311 -18.44 27.61 23.22
CA ILE A 311 -18.38 28.94 22.62
C ILE A 311 -19.55 29.81 23.10
N ALA A 312 -20.71 29.21 23.37
CA ALA A 312 -21.90 29.94 23.80
C ALA A 312 -21.78 30.45 25.25
N ASP A 313 -21.03 29.73 26.10
CA ASP A 313 -20.98 30.01 27.54
C ASP A 313 -19.77 30.85 28.00
N ARG A 314 -18.77 31.11 27.13
CA ARG A 314 -17.58 31.92 27.50
C ARG A 314 -17.67 33.37 27.04
N GLU A 315 -17.97 34.24 28.01
CA GLU A 315 -17.92 35.71 27.91
C GLU A 315 -16.54 36.23 27.43
N GLN A 316 -16.52 36.74 26.19
CA GLN A 316 -15.83 37.90 25.63
C GLN A 316 -14.31 38.16 25.84
N SER A 317 -13.58 37.61 26.81
CA SER A 317 -12.21 38.08 27.09
C SER A 317 -11.08 37.37 26.32
N HIS A 318 -11.32 36.20 25.71
CA HIS A 318 -10.30 35.44 24.94
C HIS A 318 -10.73 35.06 23.51
N GLN A 319 -11.80 35.67 22.99
CA GLN A 319 -12.39 35.29 21.69
C GLN A 319 -11.53 35.66 20.46
N SER A 320 -10.59 36.60 20.57
CA SER A 320 -9.84 37.11 19.40
C SER A 320 -9.01 36.03 18.71
N ASN A 321 -8.44 35.08 19.45
CA ASN A 321 -7.57 34.05 18.88
C ASN A 321 -8.37 32.82 18.42
N PHE A 322 -9.46 32.47 19.10
CA PHE A 322 -10.30 31.34 18.70
C PHE A 322 -10.94 31.55 17.33
N PHE A 323 -11.53 32.73 17.10
CA PHE A 323 -12.10 33.04 15.78
C PHE A 323 -11.01 33.19 14.72
N HIS A 324 -9.82 33.68 15.07
CA HIS A 324 -8.71 33.75 14.12
C HIS A 324 -8.20 32.35 13.73
N ASP A 325 -8.03 31.43 14.69
CA ASP A 325 -7.63 30.05 14.43
C ASP A 325 -8.74 29.25 13.73
N LEU A 326 -10.01 29.59 13.96
CA LEU A 326 -11.16 28.99 13.27
C LEU A 326 -11.33 29.55 11.85
N LEU A 327 -11.14 30.86 11.63
CA LEU A 327 -11.33 31.54 10.34
C LEU A 327 -10.11 31.42 9.42
N PHE A 328 -8.91 31.41 9.98
CA PHE A 328 -7.65 31.51 9.24
C PHE A 328 -6.68 30.35 9.50
N GLY A 329 -6.95 29.47 10.46
CA GLY A 329 -6.25 28.19 10.57
C GLY A 329 -6.71 27.26 9.45
N ASP A 330 -5.76 26.78 8.64
CA ASP A 330 -6.02 25.91 7.50
C ASP A 330 -7.04 24.79 7.84
N ASP A 331 -8.15 24.75 7.09
CA ASP A 331 -9.17 23.67 7.09
C ASP A 331 -10.00 23.42 8.38
N ASN A 332 -9.98 24.27 9.41
CA ASN A 332 -10.73 24.03 10.67
C ASN A 332 -12.28 24.06 10.55
N TRP A 333 -12.83 24.49 9.41
CA TRP A 333 -14.29 24.51 9.16
C TRP A 333 -14.91 23.14 8.92
N PHE A 334 -14.08 22.12 8.69
CA PHE A 334 -14.55 20.77 8.36
C PHE A 334 -13.92 19.77 9.31
N ARG A 335 -14.77 19.14 10.13
CA ARG A 335 -14.32 17.99 10.92
C ARG A 335 -14.22 16.80 9.98
N ARG A 336 -12.99 16.32 9.77
CA ARG A 336 -12.73 15.04 9.09
C ARG A 336 -13.07 13.91 10.05
N LEU A 337 -14.21 13.27 9.85
CA LEU A 337 -14.65 12.11 10.60
C LEU A 337 -14.33 10.85 9.80
N LYS A 338 -13.75 9.85 10.47
CA LYS A 338 -13.59 8.52 9.88
C LYS A 338 -14.95 7.82 9.95
N ALA A 339 -15.65 7.76 8.83
CA ALA A 339 -16.88 6.99 8.69
C ALA A 339 -16.52 5.56 8.26
N GLN A 340 -17.28 4.59 8.76
CA GLN A 340 -17.13 3.19 8.39
C GLN A 340 -18.51 2.58 8.16
N ASP A 341 -18.73 2.03 6.97
CA ASP A 341 -19.88 1.19 6.64
C ASP A 341 -19.39 -0.26 6.61
N CYS A 342 -20.04 -1.17 7.33
CA CYS A 342 -19.57 -2.54 7.46
C CYS A 342 -20.69 -3.55 7.31
N LEU A 343 -20.35 -4.69 6.74
CA LEU A 343 -21.22 -5.84 6.56
C LEU A 343 -20.58 -7.06 7.22
N ASP A 344 -21.29 -7.65 8.19
CA ASP A 344 -20.95 -8.96 8.73
C ASP A 344 -21.60 -10.03 7.85
N VAL A 345 -20.77 -10.83 7.18
CA VAL A 345 -21.18 -11.87 6.23
C VAL A 345 -21.57 -13.15 6.98
N ARG A 346 -21.20 -13.29 8.25
CA ARG A 346 -21.48 -14.51 9.04
C ARG A 346 -22.96 -14.70 9.30
N ASP A 347 -23.68 -13.60 9.46
CA ASP A 347 -25.12 -13.60 9.78
C ASP A 347 -26.00 -13.84 8.55
N ILE A 348 -25.38 -13.95 7.36
CA ILE A 348 -26.07 -14.13 6.09
C ILE A 348 -25.94 -15.60 5.64
N PRO A 349 -27.06 -16.30 5.41
CA PRO A 349 -27.08 -17.65 4.82
C PRO A 349 -26.26 -17.72 3.53
N GLN A 350 -25.52 -18.81 3.33
CA GLN A 350 -24.50 -18.93 2.29
C GLN A 350 -25.06 -18.62 0.89
N GLU A 351 -26.25 -19.13 0.60
CA GLU A 351 -26.99 -18.95 -0.66
C GLU A 351 -27.42 -17.51 -0.93
N MET A 352 -27.48 -16.64 0.08
CA MET A 352 -27.86 -15.23 -0.05
C MET A 352 -26.68 -14.27 0.02
N ARG A 353 -25.47 -14.75 0.33
CA ARG A 353 -24.31 -13.87 0.57
C ARG A 353 -23.95 -13.02 -0.64
N GLU A 354 -23.96 -13.60 -1.84
CA GLU A 354 -23.61 -12.87 -3.07
C GLU A 354 -24.58 -11.72 -3.34
N ASP A 355 -25.89 -11.96 -3.27
CA ASP A 355 -26.90 -10.92 -3.49
C ASP A 355 -26.88 -9.87 -2.40
N ALA A 356 -26.76 -10.27 -1.12
CA ALA A 356 -26.73 -9.34 0.00
C ALA A 356 -25.50 -8.41 -0.05
N VAL A 357 -24.33 -8.97 -0.36
CA VAL A 357 -23.09 -8.18 -0.51
C VAL A 357 -23.17 -7.25 -1.71
N ARG A 358 -23.77 -7.70 -2.83
CA ARG A 358 -24.00 -6.87 -4.02
C ARG A 358 -24.90 -5.66 -3.72
N GLU A 359 -26.02 -5.88 -3.04
CA GLU A 359 -26.94 -4.79 -2.70
C GLU A 359 -26.34 -3.85 -1.64
N TRP A 360 -25.65 -4.41 -0.63
CA TRP A 360 -24.97 -3.61 0.39
C TRP A 360 -23.92 -2.67 -0.22
N VAL A 361 -23.01 -3.17 -1.08
CA VAL A 361 -21.94 -2.32 -1.63
C VAL A 361 -22.49 -1.22 -2.53
N LYS A 362 -23.56 -1.49 -3.30
CA LYS A 362 -24.25 -0.44 -4.07
C LYS A 362 -24.87 0.61 -3.14
N GLY A 363 -25.56 0.17 -2.10
CA GLY A 363 -26.14 1.05 -1.09
C GLY A 363 -25.10 1.93 -0.41
N ALA A 364 -23.99 1.34 0.04
CA ALA A 364 -22.88 2.03 0.67
C ALA A 364 -22.22 3.06 -0.27
N LEU A 365 -21.96 2.72 -1.54
CA LEU A 365 -21.40 3.66 -2.51
C LEU A 365 -22.36 4.81 -2.85
N VAL A 366 -23.67 4.53 -2.95
CA VAL A 366 -24.70 5.58 -3.13
C VAL A 366 -24.78 6.48 -1.90
N LYS A 367 -24.69 5.91 -0.70
CA LYS A 367 -24.64 6.67 0.56
C LYS A 367 -23.40 7.58 0.60
N ILE A 368 -22.20 7.05 0.37
CA ILE A 368 -20.96 7.85 0.30
C ILE A 368 -21.12 9.01 -0.69
N ARG A 369 -21.66 8.75 -1.89
CA ARG A 369 -21.91 9.78 -2.90
C ARG A 369 -22.89 10.87 -2.43
N LYS A 370 -23.92 10.52 -1.67
CA LYS A 370 -24.92 11.47 -1.17
C LYS A 370 -24.36 12.37 -0.06
N HIS A 371 -23.58 11.80 0.87
CA HIS A 371 -22.87 12.55 1.92
C HIS A 371 -21.95 13.61 1.28
N THR A 372 -21.27 13.20 0.21
CA THR A 372 -20.74 13.99 -0.91
C THR A 372 -21.37 15.34 -1.21
N LEU A 373 -22.53 15.23 -1.84
CA LEU A 373 -23.23 16.32 -2.51
C LEU A 373 -23.81 17.33 -1.51
N GLN A 374 -24.25 16.87 -0.34
CA GLN A 374 -24.83 17.75 0.68
C GLN A 374 -23.81 18.73 1.28
N ALA A 375 -22.51 18.45 1.18
CA ALA A 375 -21.46 19.34 1.66
C ALA A 375 -21.08 20.47 0.67
N SER A 376 -21.49 20.35 -0.61
CA SER A 376 -20.91 21.10 -1.73
C SER A 376 -21.53 22.48 -2.02
N ASP A 377 -22.73 22.79 -1.52
CA ASP A 377 -23.54 23.85 -2.14
C ASP A 377 -23.22 25.30 -1.69
N LEU A 378 -22.25 25.54 -0.80
CA LEU A 378 -22.09 26.88 -0.19
C LEU A 378 -20.70 27.50 -0.24
N VAL A 379 -19.69 26.82 -0.81
CA VAL A 379 -18.38 27.45 -1.05
C VAL A 379 -18.04 27.24 -2.52
N PRO A 380 -17.98 28.30 -3.34
CA PRO A 380 -17.44 28.18 -4.69
C PRO A 380 -16.10 27.47 -4.57
N PRO A 381 -15.82 26.40 -5.34
CA PRO A 381 -14.49 25.84 -5.34
C PRO A 381 -13.58 26.99 -5.73
N TYR A 382 -12.79 27.49 -4.76
CA TYR A 382 -11.66 28.31 -5.07
C TYR A 382 -10.99 27.58 -6.22
N LYS A 383 -10.70 28.28 -7.32
CA LYS A 383 -9.82 27.76 -8.37
C LYS A 383 -8.39 27.64 -7.79
N ALA A 384 -8.25 27.03 -6.62
CA ALA A 384 -7.03 26.44 -6.14
C ALA A 384 -6.61 25.49 -7.25
N ASN A 385 -5.58 25.93 -7.96
CA ASN A 385 -4.88 25.16 -8.96
C ASN A 385 -4.82 23.72 -8.47
N ILE A 386 -5.43 22.79 -9.22
CA ILE A 386 -5.43 21.35 -8.92
C ILE A 386 -3.99 20.81 -8.76
N PHE A 387 -3.00 21.58 -9.23
CA PHE A 387 -1.57 21.40 -8.95
C PHE A 387 -1.17 21.46 -7.47
N TRP A 388 -1.75 22.33 -6.64
CA TRP A 388 -1.28 22.56 -5.27
C TRP A 388 -1.71 21.48 -4.26
N LEU A 389 -2.88 20.87 -4.43
CA LEU A 389 -3.29 19.73 -3.58
C LEU A 389 -2.53 18.43 -3.91
N HIS A 390 -1.86 18.38 -5.06
CA HIS A 390 -0.91 17.32 -5.38
C HIS A 390 0.53 17.67 -4.97
N SER A 391 0.83 18.94 -4.63
CA SER A 391 2.17 19.36 -4.25
C SER A 391 2.49 19.15 -2.77
N CYS A 392 1.54 19.00 -1.85
CA CYS A 392 1.89 18.71 -0.44
C CYS A 392 2.47 17.30 -0.19
N SER A 393 2.39 16.36 -1.14
CA SER A 393 3.19 15.12 -1.12
C SER A 393 4.38 15.14 -2.08
N TYR A 394 4.55 16.24 -2.84
CA TYR A 394 5.55 16.43 -3.89
C TYR A 394 6.58 17.52 -3.55
N GLU A 395 6.29 18.42 -2.60
CA GLU A 395 7.11 19.58 -2.24
C GLU A 395 8.44 19.17 -1.62
N SER A 396 8.50 18.05 -0.90
CA SER A 396 9.77 17.43 -0.49
C SER A 396 10.68 17.06 -1.69
N TYR A 397 10.14 16.89 -2.89
CA TYR A 397 10.90 16.51 -4.08
C TYR A 397 10.97 17.61 -5.15
N ALA A 398 10.10 18.63 -5.11
CA ALA A 398 10.09 19.70 -6.11
C ALA A 398 10.87 20.95 -5.65
N GLU A 399 10.93 21.25 -4.35
CA GLU A 399 11.67 22.41 -3.84
C GLU A 399 13.20 22.26 -3.99
N THR A 400 13.71 21.04 -4.14
CA THR A 400 15.12 20.80 -4.54
C THR A 400 15.39 21.10 -6.01
N PHE A 401 14.36 21.25 -6.85
CA PHE A 401 14.47 21.42 -8.29
C PHE A 401 14.00 22.78 -8.82
N SER A 402 13.34 23.60 -8.01
CA SER A 402 12.85 24.92 -8.41
C SER A 402 13.80 26.09 -8.10
N THR A 403 14.97 25.85 -7.51
CA THR A 403 16.03 26.87 -7.32
C THR A 403 17.10 26.86 -8.41
N LEU A 404 16.96 26.03 -9.45
CA LEU A 404 17.75 26.19 -10.67
C LEU A 404 17.08 27.24 -11.56
N ASP A 405 17.57 28.47 -11.40
CA ASP A 405 17.25 29.60 -12.25
C ASP A 405 17.81 29.34 -13.66
N TRP A 406 16.92 29.06 -14.61
CA TRP A 406 17.26 28.95 -16.03
C TRP A 406 17.17 30.34 -16.66
N SER A 407 18.16 31.18 -16.36
CA SER A 407 18.50 32.30 -17.26
C SER A 407 19.52 31.82 -18.28
N HIS A 408 19.02 31.50 -19.46
CA HIS A 408 19.78 31.54 -20.70
C HIS A 408 20.28 32.97 -20.88
N ASP A 409 21.60 33.19 -20.83
CA ASP A 409 22.33 34.04 -21.77
C ASP A 409 23.85 34.00 -21.46
N PHE A 410 24.65 34.16 -22.52
CA PHE A 410 26.12 34.22 -22.56
C PHE A 410 26.90 32.89 -22.58
N TRP A 411 26.99 32.32 -23.79
CA TRP A 411 28.26 31.78 -24.26
C TRP A 411 29.21 32.96 -24.55
N SER A 412 30.27 33.11 -23.76
CA SER A 412 31.52 33.74 -24.19
C SER A 412 32.68 32.83 -23.80
N PRO A 413 33.55 32.42 -24.74
CA PRO A 413 34.61 31.45 -24.50
C PRO A 413 35.91 32.16 -24.16
N GLU A 414 36.02 32.81 -23.01
CA GLU A 414 37.28 33.43 -22.58
C GLU A 414 37.30 33.60 -21.06
N ASN A 415 37.92 32.64 -20.36
CA ASN A 415 38.84 32.89 -19.24
C ASN A 415 39.37 31.58 -18.68
N LYS A 416 40.57 31.21 -19.15
CA LYS A 416 41.51 30.41 -18.37
C LYS A 416 41.89 31.21 -17.12
N MET A 417 41.63 30.67 -15.95
CA MET A 417 42.43 30.96 -14.77
C MET A 417 42.90 29.66 -14.15
N THR A 418 44.18 29.39 -14.41
CA THR A 418 45.03 28.46 -13.68
C THR A 418 45.15 28.91 -12.22
N GLY A 419 44.93 28.00 -11.28
CA GLY A 419 45.24 28.16 -9.87
C GLY A 419 45.61 26.79 -9.26
N PRO A 420 46.72 26.68 -8.50
CA PRO A 420 47.38 25.41 -8.23
C PRO A 420 46.80 24.72 -6.98
N ASN A 421 46.96 23.39 -6.95
CA ASN A 421 46.75 22.50 -5.80
C ASN A 421 45.29 22.13 -5.50
N ASN A 422 44.81 21.06 -6.13
CA ASN A 422 44.35 19.89 -5.36
C ASN A 422 44.20 18.63 -6.25
N PRO A 423 44.54 17.44 -5.72
CA PRO A 423 44.64 16.20 -6.48
C PRO A 423 43.28 15.55 -6.76
N THR A 424 43.12 15.12 -8.00
CA THR A 424 42.05 14.26 -8.50
C THR A 424 42.21 12.84 -7.94
N TYR A 425 41.20 12.32 -7.21
CA TYR A 425 41.06 10.89 -6.96
C TYR A 425 40.01 10.33 -7.90
N TYR A 426 40.41 9.36 -8.72
CA TYR A 426 39.52 8.47 -9.45
C TYR A 426 39.07 7.36 -8.51
N ILE A 427 37.76 7.12 -8.40
CA ILE A 427 37.22 5.89 -7.81
C ILE A 427 36.99 4.92 -8.98
N VAL A 428 37.58 3.74 -8.85
CA VAL A 428 37.44 2.57 -9.74
C VAL A 428 36.06 1.94 -9.59
#